data_AF-A0A848W6M6-F1
#
_entry.id   AF-A0A848W6M6-F1
#
_cell.length_a   1.000
_cell.length_b   1.000
_cell.length_c   1.000
_cell.angle_alpha   90.00
_cell.angle_beta   90.00
_cell.angle_gamma   90.00
#
_symmetry.space_group_name_H-M   'P 1'
#
loop_
_entity.id
_entity.type
_entity.pdbx_description
1 polymer ?
#
loop_
_entity_poly.entity_id
_entity_poly.type
_entity_poly.pdbx_seq_one_letter_code
_entity_poly.pdbx_strand_id
1 'polypeptide(L)'
;MSILRHTFVGAVALGVAAAATPALAFPDKPIEFVIPFGAGGGADIEGRLLATEMAKVLGVAVTPVNRPGGGGAVTYTHIKNAKPDGYTVAWNSTSVLTTTNLGNTDFGYDAMDHVGRVEFQPQPFAVKGDSKWKTFAEFVADCKAAPGTLKIATRAPAAPPTPRRSR
;
A
#
# COMPACT_ATOMS: atom_id res chain seq x y z
N MET A 1 23.47 -49.16 -65.46
CA MET A 1 22.39 -48.41 -66.13
C MET A 1 21.47 -47.84 -65.06
N SER A 2 21.54 -46.53 -64.90
CA SER A 2 20.60 -45.59 -64.27
C SER A 2 19.19 -46.08 -63.84
N ILE A 3 18.84 -45.74 -62.58
CA ILE A 3 17.55 -45.23 -62.00
C ILE A 3 16.24 -45.98 -62.24
N LEU A 4 15.49 -46.30 -61.17
CA LEU A 4 14.22 -45.60 -60.83
C LEU A 4 13.57 -46.05 -59.48
N ARG A 5 13.46 -45.10 -58.53
CA ARG A 5 12.30 -44.68 -57.70
C ARG A 5 11.36 -45.77 -57.11
N HIS A 6 11.03 -45.83 -55.81
CA HIS A 6 10.24 -44.85 -55.05
C HIS A 6 10.23 -45.15 -53.53
N THR A 7 10.65 -44.13 -52.76
CA THR A 7 10.08 -43.57 -51.52
C THR A 7 9.61 -44.45 -50.34
N PHE A 8 10.45 -44.35 -49.29
CA PHE A 8 10.28 -44.49 -47.84
C PHE A 8 8.89 -44.56 -47.19
N VAL A 9 8.78 -45.59 -46.34
CA VAL A 9 7.95 -45.73 -45.13
C VAL A 9 8.36 -44.69 -44.07
N GLY A 10 7.42 -44.19 -43.27
CA GLY A 10 7.74 -43.64 -41.95
C GLY A 10 6.80 -42.56 -41.43
N ALA A 11 5.76 -42.99 -40.69
CA ALA A 11 4.91 -42.13 -39.89
C ALA A 11 5.73 -41.38 -38.82
N VAL A 12 5.64 -40.05 -38.80
CA VAL A 12 6.07 -39.23 -37.66
C VAL A 12 4.97 -38.21 -37.37
N ALA A 13 3.94 -38.66 -36.67
CA ALA A 13 3.08 -37.77 -35.90
C ALA A 13 3.87 -37.37 -34.65
N LEU A 14 4.67 -36.31 -34.76
CA LEU A 14 5.33 -35.69 -33.62
C LEU A 14 4.23 -34.98 -32.81
N GLY A 15 3.65 -35.71 -31.86
CA GLY A 15 2.78 -35.16 -30.84
C GLY A 15 3.53 -34.07 -30.09
N VAL A 16 3.12 -32.82 -30.32
CA VAL A 16 3.54 -31.68 -29.53
C VAL A 16 2.91 -31.88 -28.15
N ALA A 17 3.61 -32.60 -27.29
CA ALA A 17 3.36 -32.58 -25.86
C ALA A 17 3.72 -31.17 -25.39
N ALA A 18 2.76 -30.25 -25.51
CA ALA A 18 2.74 -29.04 -24.73
C ALA A 18 2.75 -29.49 -23.27
N ALA A 19 3.93 -29.54 -22.68
CA ALA A 19 4.08 -29.61 -21.24
C ALA A 19 3.38 -28.36 -20.72
N ALA A 20 2.13 -28.52 -20.30
CA ALA A 20 1.47 -27.58 -19.44
C ALA A 20 2.31 -27.58 -18.16
N THR A 21 3.29 -26.68 -18.08
CA THR A 21 3.83 -26.26 -16.80
C THR A 21 2.62 -25.92 -15.96
N PRO A 22 2.37 -26.62 -14.83
CA PRO A 22 1.29 -26.23 -13.95
C PRO A 22 1.52 -24.76 -13.66
N ALA A 23 0.53 -23.91 -13.97
CA ALA A 23 0.54 -22.56 -13.47
C ALA A 23 0.75 -22.71 -11.96
N LEU A 24 1.92 -22.28 -11.46
CA LEU A 24 2.20 -22.38 -10.04
C LEU A 24 1.02 -21.73 -9.33
N ALA A 25 0.30 -22.53 -8.54
CA ALA A 25 -0.90 -22.07 -7.87
C ALA A 25 -0.47 -20.98 -6.90
N PHE A 26 -0.64 -19.73 -7.28
CA PHE A 26 -0.34 -18.61 -6.40
C PHE A 26 -1.36 -18.61 -5.26
N PRO A 27 -0.92 -18.47 -3.99
CA PRO A 27 0.47 -18.44 -3.52
C PRO A 27 1.04 -19.82 -3.16
N ASP A 28 2.33 -20.05 -3.42
CA ASP A 28 3.05 -21.31 -3.14
C ASP A 28 4.19 -21.19 -2.10
N LYS A 29 4.44 -19.97 -1.61
CA LYS A 29 5.47 -19.65 -0.61
C LYS A 29 4.98 -18.50 0.29
N PRO A 30 5.65 -18.24 1.42
CA PRO A 30 5.26 -17.16 2.33
C PRO A 30 5.23 -15.78 1.66
N ILE A 31 4.28 -14.95 2.12
CA ILE A 31 4.10 -13.56 1.67
C ILE A 31 4.64 -12.62 2.74
N GLU A 32 5.45 -11.63 2.34
CA GLU A 32 5.86 -10.51 3.19
C GLU A 32 4.76 -9.44 3.19
N PHE A 33 4.24 -9.13 4.37
CA PHE A 33 3.23 -8.08 4.58
C PHE A 33 3.86 -6.88 5.30
N VAL A 34 4.18 -5.84 4.55
CA VAL A 34 4.95 -4.69 5.02
C VAL A 34 4.05 -3.63 5.65
N ILE A 35 4.44 -3.13 6.82
CA ILE A 35 3.69 -2.14 7.59
C ILE A 35 4.52 -0.84 7.66
N PRO A 36 3.99 0.31 7.19
CA PRO A 36 4.76 1.56 7.05
C PRO A 36 5.05 2.29 8.36
N PHE A 37 4.58 1.78 9.50
CA PHE A 37 4.67 2.44 10.80
C PHE A 37 5.30 1.53 11.85
N GLY A 38 5.73 2.14 12.96
CA GLY A 38 6.32 1.42 14.08
C GLY A 38 5.36 0.42 14.73
N ALA A 39 5.94 -0.61 15.33
CA ALA A 39 5.18 -1.65 16.03
C ALA A 39 4.35 -1.09 17.19
N GLY A 40 3.19 -1.69 17.45
CA GLY A 40 2.27 -1.30 18.52
C GLY A 40 1.35 -0.11 18.21
N GLY A 41 1.47 0.51 17.02
CA GLY A 41 0.50 1.51 16.55
C GLY A 41 -0.74 0.87 15.90
N GLY A 42 -1.79 1.67 15.65
CA GLY A 42 -3.04 1.19 15.02
C GLY A 42 -2.83 0.38 13.73
N ALA A 43 -2.03 0.91 12.79
CA ALA A 43 -1.67 0.20 11.55
C ALA A 43 -0.93 -1.13 11.77
N ASP A 44 -0.16 -1.26 12.86
CA ASP A 44 0.53 -2.51 13.19
C ASP A 44 -0.46 -3.54 13.76
N ILE A 45 -1.35 -3.11 14.64
CA ILE A 45 -2.41 -3.95 15.20
C ILE A 45 -3.31 -4.48 14.09
N GLU A 46 -3.80 -3.60 13.23
CA GLU A 46 -4.63 -3.96 12.07
C GLU A 46 -3.86 -4.83 11.07
N GLY A 47 -2.61 -4.46 10.76
CA GLY A 47 -1.79 -5.19 9.81
C GLY A 47 -1.49 -6.63 10.23
N ARG A 48 -1.22 -6.85 11.52
CA ARG A 48 -0.99 -8.20 12.07
C ARG A 48 -2.27 -9.04 12.11
N LEU A 49 -3.41 -8.41 12.40
CA LEU A 49 -4.72 -9.06 12.31
C LEU A 49 -5.00 -9.51 10.87
N LEU A 50 -4.81 -8.61 9.90
CA LEU A 50 -4.98 -8.93 8.48
C LEU A 50 -4.05 -10.04 8.02
N ALA A 51 -2.76 -9.99 8.38
CA ALA A 51 -1.81 -11.04 8.04
C ALA A 51 -2.26 -12.41 8.58
N THR A 52 -2.78 -12.45 9.80
CA THR A 52 -3.29 -13.69 10.42
C THR A 52 -4.49 -14.25 9.67
N GLU A 53 -5.46 -13.41 9.30
CA GLU A 53 -6.64 -13.86 8.55
C GLU A 53 -6.31 -14.24 7.09
N MET A 54 -5.41 -13.48 6.44
CA MET A 54 -4.93 -13.81 5.10
C MET A 54 -4.22 -15.16 5.08
N ALA A 55 -3.38 -15.46 6.08
CA ALA A 55 -2.69 -16.74 6.16
C ALA A 55 -3.66 -17.93 6.24
N LYS A 56 -4.79 -17.78 6.95
CA LYS A 56 -5.83 -18.82 7.03
C LYS A 56 -6.51 -19.08 5.69
N VAL A 57 -6.79 -18.02 4.93
CA VAL A 57 -7.46 -18.12 3.62
C VAL A 57 -6.51 -18.62 2.54
N LEU A 58 -5.27 -18.14 2.54
CA LEU A 58 -4.28 -18.42 1.49
C LEU A 58 -3.54 -19.75 1.69
N GLY A 59 -3.56 -20.31 2.91
CA GLY A 59 -2.87 -21.57 3.22
C GLY A 59 -1.34 -21.46 3.26
N VAL A 60 -0.79 -20.25 3.13
CA VAL A 60 0.64 -19.95 3.27
C VAL A 60 0.84 -18.93 4.39
N ALA A 61 2.05 -18.88 4.95
CA ALA A 61 2.38 -17.88 5.95
C ALA A 61 2.36 -16.47 5.37
N VAL A 62 1.78 -15.51 6.10
CA VAL A 62 1.83 -14.08 5.80
C VAL A 62 2.57 -13.39 6.94
N THR A 63 3.78 -12.90 6.68
CA THR A 63 4.69 -12.40 7.71
C THR A 63 4.62 -10.88 7.81
N PRO A 64 4.11 -10.32 8.92
CA PRO A 64 4.07 -8.87 9.11
C PRO A 64 5.46 -8.31 9.44
N VAL A 65 5.91 -7.31 8.66
CA VAL A 65 7.22 -6.67 8.81
C VAL A 65 7.05 -5.14 8.89
N ASN A 66 7.44 -4.52 10.00
CA ASN A 66 7.44 -3.06 10.11
C ASN A 66 8.66 -2.46 9.40
N ARG A 67 8.43 -1.51 8.48
CA ARG A 67 9.47 -0.74 7.80
C ARG A 67 9.17 0.77 7.89
N PRO A 68 9.30 1.37 9.10
CA PRO A 68 8.97 2.77 9.32
C PRO A 68 9.98 3.74 8.68
N GLY A 69 9.53 4.95 8.37
CA GLY A 69 10.40 6.07 7.94
C GLY A 69 9.74 7.00 6.92
N GLY A 70 10.07 8.29 6.97
CA GLY A 70 9.65 9.28 5.97
C GLY A 70 8.12 9.43 5.79
N GLY A 71 7.33 9.16 6.83
CA GLY A 71 5.86 9.14 6.73
C GLY A 71 5.30 7.96 5.94
N GLY A 72 6.11 6.93 5.67
CA GLY A 72 5.76 5.76 4.85
C GLY A 72 6.63 5.63 3.60
N ALA A 73 7.40 6.67 3.23
CA ALA A 73 8.27 6.68 2.04
C ALA A 73 9.14 5.42 1.92
N VAL A 74 9.77 5.00 3.02
CA VAL A 74 10.65 3.81 3.03
C VAL A 74 9.89 2.54 2.62
N THR A 75 8.69 2.34 3.15
CA THR A 75 7.84 1.19 2.79
C THR A 75 7.38 1.28 1.35
N TYR A 76 6.88 2.44 0.92
CA TYR A 76 6.38 2.61 -0.44
C TYR A 76 7.49 2.40 -1.49
N THR A 77 8.69 2.94 -1.25
CA THR A 77 9.85 2.69 -2.12
C THR A 77 10.25 1.22 -2.12
N HIS A 78 10.18 0.54 -0.98
CA HIS A 78 10.45 -0.90 -0.90
C HIS A 78 9.45 -1.71 -1.72
N ILE A 79 8.15 -1.44 -1.61
CA ILE A 79 7.11 -2.11 -2.42
C ILE A 79 7.26 -1.79 -3.90
N LYS A 80 7.56 -0.53 -4.24
CA LYS A 80 7.74 -0.11 -5.64
C LYS A 80 8.88 -0.87 -6.33
N ASN A 81 9.93 -1.17 -5.58
CA ASN A 81 11.11 -1.87 -6.06
C ASN A 81 11.03 -3.40 -5.87
N ALA A 82 9.98 -3.90 -5.21
CA ALA A 82 9.76 -5.33 -5.06
C ALA A 82 9.34 -5.96 -6.39
N LYS A 83 9.49 -7.29 -6.48
CA LYS A 83 9.00 -8.02 -7.66
C LYS A 83 7.47 -7.93 -7.69
N PRO A 84 6.85 -7.66 -8.85
CA PRO A 84 5.39 -7.63 -8.98
C PRO A 84 4.81 -9.05 -9.09
N ASP A 85 5.14 -9.92 -8.14
CA ASP A 85 4.76 -11.33 -8.10
C ASP A 85 3.76 -11.65 -6.98
N GLY A 86 3.30 -10.64 -6.24
CA GLY A 86 2.29 -10.76 -5.18
C GLY A 86 2.83 -11.25 -3.83
N TYR A 87 4.12 -11.59 -3.72
CA TYR A 87 4.72 -12.07 -2.47
C TYR A 87 5.24 -10.95 -1.56
N THR A 88 5.23 -9.71 -2.03
CA THR A 88 5.48 -8.53 -1.21
C THR A 88 4.30 -7.58 -1.36
N VAL A 89 3.53 -7.44 -0.28
CA VAL A 89 2.36 -6.56 -0.21
C VAL A 89 2.50 -5.65 1.00
N ALA A 90 1.81 -4.50 1.00
CA ALA A 90 1.85 -3.58 2.12
C ALA A 90 0.47 -3.21 2.64
N TRP A 91 0.42 -2.95 3.94
CA TRP A 91 -0.63 -2.15 4.53
C TRP A 91 -0.48 -0.71 4.05
N ASN A 92 -1.56 -0.12 3.53
CA ASN A 92 -1.56 1.23 2.98
C ASN A 92 -2.55 2.14 3.72
N SER A 93 -2.18 3.41 3.88
CA SER A 93 -3.10 4.47 4.31
C SER A 93 -3.04 5.67 3.38
N THR A 94 -3.78 6.73 3.72
CA THR A 94 -3.67 8.05 3.06
C THR A 94 -2.25 8.64 3.13
N SER A 95 -1.34 8.06 3.92
CA SER A 95 0.07 8.45 3.94
C SER A 95 0.78 8.34 2.59
N VAL A 96 0.33 7.46 1.68
CA VAL A 96 0.91 7.42 0.31
C VAL A 96 0.68 8.74 -0.42
N LEU A 97 -0.50 9.35 -0.25
CA LEU A 97 -0.83 10.64 -0.86
C LEU A 97 -0.02 11.78 -0.23
N THR A 98 0.10 11.79 1.10
CA THR A 98 0.87 12.86 1.77
C THR A 98 2.35 12.76 1.45
N THR A 99 2.91 11.55 1.43
CA THR A 99 4.33 11.31 1.15
C THR A 99 4.69 11.71 -0.27
N THR A 100 3.86 11.32 -1.25
CA THR A 100 4.05 11.66 -2.67
C THR A 100 3.88 13.17 -2.91
N ASN A 101 2.83 13.80 -2.35
CA ASN A 101 2.58 15.23 -2.51
C ASN A 101 3.61 16.12 -1.80
N LEU A 102 4.27 15.64 -0.75
CA LEU A 102 5.37 16.35 -0.09
C LEU A 102 6.71 16.17 -0.81
N GLY A 103 6.79 15.34 -1.85
CA GLY A 103 8.03 15.05 -2.58
C GLY A 103 9.00 14.13 -1.82
N ASN A 104 8.50 13.35 -0.86
CA ASN A 104 9.31 12.38 -0.12
C ASN A 104 9.53 11.06 -0.91
N THR A 105 8.83 10.88 -2.03
CA THR A 105 9.01 9.79 -3.00
C THR A 105 9.15 10.37 -4.40
N ASP A 106 9.85 9.65 -5.27
CA ASP A 106 10.08 9.98 -6.69
C ASP A 106 8.99 9.45 -7.63
N PHE A 107 7.98 8.78 -7.09
CA PHE A 107 6.83 8.22 -7.80
C PHE A 107 5.50 8.77 -7.25
N GLY A 108 4.43 8.61 -8.03
CA GLY A 108 3.06 8.95 -7.66
C GLY A 108 2.37 7.87 -6.80
N TYR A 109 1.21 8.21 -6.22
CA TYR A 109 0.47 7.28 -5.37
C TYR A 109 -0.12 6.07 -6.13
N ASP A 110 -0.18 6.16 -7.45
CA ASP A 110 -0.65 5.17 -8.41
C ASP A 110 0.46 4.21 -8.86
N ALA A 111 1.66 4.32 -8.28
CA ALA A 111 2.82 3.53 -8.68
C ALA A 111 2.75 2.05 -8.24
N MET A 112 1.73 1.64 -7.47
CA MET A 112 1.47 0.28 -7.02
C MET A 112 0.02 -0.14 -7.31
N ASP A 113 -0.18 -1.44 -7.50
CA ASP A 113 -1.51 -2.01 -7.65
C ASP A 113 -2.25 -2.05 -6.30
N HIS A 114 -3.47 -1.50 -6.28
CA HIS A 114 -4.32 -1.53 -5.10
C HIS A 114 -5.16 -2.80 -5.07
N VAL A 115 -4.98 -3.61 -4.01
CA VAL A 115 -5.70 -4.89 -3.84
C VAL A 115 -7.12 -4.68 -3.33
N GLY A 116 -7.28 -3.95 -2.23
CA GLY A 116 -8.59 -3.74 -1.62
C GLY A 116 -8.53 -2.85 -0.38
N ARG A 117 -9.66 -2.17 -0.09
CA ARG A 117 -9.81 -1.37 1.13
C ARG A 117 -10.24 -2.27 2.28
N VAL A 118 -9.40 -2.34 3.30
CA VAL A 118 -9.61 -3.18 4.49
C VAL A 118 -10.31 -2.44 5.63
N GLU A 119 -10.17 -1.11 5.68
CA GLU A 119 -10.80 -0.29 6.70
C GLU A 119 -11.21 1.08 6.17
N PHE A 120 -12.13 1.72 6.89
CA PHE A 120 -12.50 3.12 6.70
C PHE A 120 -12.64 3.79 8.06
N GLN A 121 -11.71 4.70 8.36
CA GLN A 121 -11.71 5.47 9.60
C GLN A 121 -12.22 6.89 9.32
N PRO A 122 -13.44 7.27 9.76
CA PRO A 122 -13.85 8.66 9.73
C PRO A 122 -12.98 9.44 10.73
N GLN A 123 -12.41 10.57 10.31
CA GLN A 123 -11.63 11.42 11.19
C GLN A 123 -12.56 12.44 11.88
N PRO A 124 -12.85 12.31 13.18
CA PRO A 124 -13.70 13.26 13.87
C PRO A 124 -12.96 14.58 14.10
N PHE A 125 -13.67 15.69 13.94
CA PHE A 125 -13.23 16.97 14.48
C PHE A 125 -13.64 17.03 15.94
N ALA A 126 -12.66 17.07 16.84
CA ALA A 126 -12.88 17.13 18.28
C ALA A 126 -12.18 18.34 18.88
N VAL A 127 -12.82 18.91 19.89
CA VAL A 127 -12.31 20.03 20.70
C VAL A 127 -12.23 19.59 22.16
N LYS A 128 -11.53 20.36 23.00
CA LYS A 128 -11.52 20.10 24.45
C LYS A 128 -12.96 20.17 25.00
N GLY A 129 -13.29 19.31 25.96
CA GLY A 129 -14.67 19.19 26.48
C GLY A 129 -15.24 20.49 27.09
N ASP A 130 -14.37 21.36 27.58
CA ASP A 130 -14.67 22.69 28.12
C ASP A 130 -14.44 23.83 27.11
N SER A 131 -14.32 23.51 25.82
CA SER A 131 -14.19 24.53 24.78
C SER A 131 -15.47 25.38 24.65
N LYS A 132 -15.28 26.64 24.24
CA LYS A 132 -16.36 27.62 24.10
C LYS A 132 -17.30 27.35 22.91
N TRP A 133 -16.86 26.53 21.95
CA TRP A 133 -17.63 26.25 20.73
C TRP A 133 -18.58 25.06 20.95
N LYS A 134 -19.85 25.25 20.63
CA LYS A 134 -20.89 24.21 20.62
C LYS A 134 -21.21 23.73 19.21
N THR A 135 -20.85 24.53 18.20
CA THR A 135 -21.03 24.20 16.79
C THR A 135 -19.74 24.40 15.99
N PHE A 136 -19.61 23.67 14.87
CA PHE A 136 -18.50 23.88 13.95
C PHE A 136 -18.51 25.31 13.36
N ALA A 137 -19.69 25.91 13.18
CA ALA A 137 -19.82 27.29 12.69
C ALA A 137 -19.19 28.31 13.65
N GLU A 138 -19.41 28.17 14.96
CA GLU A 138 -18.77 29.02 15.98
C GLU A 138 -17.25 28.87 15.98
N PHE A 139 -16.75 27.64 15.84
CA PHE A 139 -15.32 27.38 15.71
C PHE A 139 -14.74 28.10 14.48
N VAL A 140 -15.40 28.00 13.32
CA VAL A 140 -14.96 28.65 12.08
C VAL A 140 -15.00 30.18 12.21
N ALA A 141 -16.04 30.74 12.86
CA ALA A 141 -16.14 32.18 13.09
C ALA A 141 -14.97 32.69 13.95
N ASP A 142 -14.63 31.97 15.03
CA ASP A 142 -13.52 32.33 15.91
C ASP A 142 -12.16 32.19 15.22
N CYS A 143 -11.97 31.14 14.41
CA CYS A 143 -10.76 30.98 13.59
C CYS A 143 -10.54 32.16 12.64
N LYS A 144 -11.61 32.67 12.03
CA LYS A 144 -11.56 33.82 11.11
C LYS A 144 -11.35 35.14 11.86
N ALA A 145 -11.93 35.28 13.05
CA ALA A 145 -11.79 36.48 13.88
C ALA A 145 -10.39 36.62 14.47
N ALA A 146 -9.72 35.51 14.81
CA ALA A 146 -8.39 35.50 15.42
C ALA A 146 -7.42 34.49 14.76
N PRO A 147 -6.97 34.73 13.52
CA PRO A 147 -6.09 33.81 12.80
C PRO A 147 -4.78 33.55 13.56
N GLY A 148 -4.36 32.28 13.64
CA GLY A 148 -3.07 31.86 14.23
C GLY A 148 -3.05 31.74 15.76
N THR A 149 -4.17 31.99 16.45
CA THR A 149 -4.25 31.90 17.92
C THR A 149 -4.58 30.49 18.43
N LEU A 150 -5.16 29.65 17.59
CA LEU A 150 -5.60 28.31 17.95
C LEU A 150 -4.50 27.28 17.73
N LYS A 151 -4.35 26.34 18.68
CA LYS A 151 -3.43 25.21 18.59
C LYS A 151 -4.21 23.96 18.16
N ILE A 152 -3.68 23.24 17.18
CA ILE A 152 -4.27 22.01 16.63
C ILE A 152 -3.32 20.85 16.94
N ALA A 153 -3.86 19.75 17.47
CA ALA A 153 -3.12 18.51 17.63
C ALA A 153 -3.23 17.66 16.36
N THR A 154 -2.10 17.20 15.82
CA THR A 154 -2.03 16.38 14.61
C THR A 154 -1.09 15.18 14.83
N ARG A 155 -1.36 14.04 14.17
CA ARG A 155 -0.57 12.81 14.33
C ARG A 155 0.83 12.87 13.66
N ALA A 156 1.04 13.82 12.75
CA ALA A 156 2.34 14.15 12.15
C ALA A 156 2.70 15.60 12.50
N PRO A 157 3.99 16.00 12.51
CA PRO A 157 4.31 17.42 12.52
C PRO A 157 3.57 18.07 11.35
N ALA A 158 2.67 19.00 11.65
CA ALA A 158 2.09 19.85 10.64
C ALA A 158 3.26 20.41 9.82
N ALA A 159 3.19 20.32 8.49
CA ALA A 159 4.16 20.93 7.62
C ALA A 159 4.44 22.37 8.12
N PRO A 160 5.70 22.85 8.07
CA PRO A 160 6.00 24.21 8.49
C PRO A 160 5.01 25.16 7.81
N PRO A 161 4.51 26.18 8.53
CA PRO A 161 3.48 27.07 8.02
C PRO A 161 3.89 27.54 6.63
N THR A 162 3.08 27.20 5.62
CA THR A 162 3.29 27.63 4.24
C THR A 162 3.60 29.13 4.27
N PRO A 163 4.74 29.59 3.73
CA PRO A 163 5.09 30.99 3.76
C PRO A 163 3.94 31.77 3.13
N ARG A 164 3.46 32.77 3.88
CA ARG A 164 2.41 33.69 3.45
C ARG A 164 2.88 34.27 2.11
N ARG A 165 2.25 33.88 1.00
CA ARG A 165 2.54 34.45 -0.31
C ARG A 165 2.13 35.92 -0.21
N SER A 166 3.11 36.80 -0.04
CA SER A 166 2.92 38.25 -0.11
C SER A 166 2.37 38.55 -1.51
N ARG A 167 1.11 38.99 -1.56
CA ARG A 167 0.64 39.86 -2.63
C ARG A 167 0.84 41.29 -2.19
#